data_AF-A0A1X1KIX2-F1
#
_entry.id   AF-A0A1X1KIX2-F1
#
_cell.length_a   1.000
_cell.length_b   1.000
_cell.length_c   1.000
_cell.angle_alpha   90.00
_cell.angle_beta   90.00
_cell.angle_gamma   90.00
#
_symmetry.space_group_name_H-M   'P 1'
#
loop_
_entity.id
_entity.type
_entity.pdbx_description
1 polymer ?
#
loop_
_entity_poly.entity_id
_entity_poly.type
_entity_poly.pdbx_seq_one_letter_code
_entity_poly.pdbx_strand_id
1 'polypeptide(L)'
;MADSKHLENVKAGRLSEAQHEELAQQKGEEKSSKALPTNPLGVAIMLKKYVRFIRIKPEAQGQKAPLYFYNPDFGIWLEDNEFLQDLISVIYPNTTEKQAFDTLYKIARQSQMREIQGNYTVIGKQLYNAKTGIFEETTPEITATRKIRTGYNPVAEEPIINGWKPTAWLLELFDGDEELYNLAIQIIKASITGQSLQKIFWLFGEGGTGKGTFQQLLINLVGMENVASLKITGLTKSQFSTSILLGKSLVIGDDVQKDAVIRDTSDMFSLATGDIMTIEDKGKRPYSIRFNMTVVQSSNGLPRMNGDKSAIDRRFRILPFTKIFKGNPNKAIKDDYINRKEVLEYLVKLAIETPNADINPTKSIEILEEHHKDMNPVIDFVSKFFTDELTSEFIPNSFVYHVWKGFLEYYGIKENRSEMGLHREIKSNLPEGFAVGQKVIPAGQQIHKGFYPKEDLPPFASVAYANGRTTPEKQKKPKNERGYYNHWPEYKKRRKRK
;
A
#
# COMPACT_ATOMS: atom_id res chain seq x y z
N MET A 1 45.27 -40.35 6.28
CA MET A 1 45.95 -41.64 6.06
C MET A 1 44.90 -42.73 6.20
N ALA A 2 44.47 -43.31 5.08
CA ALA A 2 43.61 -44.49 5.11
C ALA A 2 44.37 -45.59 5.89
N ASP A 3 43.67 -46.16 6.86
CA ASP A 3 44.20 -47.06 7.89
C ASP A 3 44.84 -48.28 7.21
N SER A 4 46.18 -48.32 7.15
CA SER A 4 47.01 -49.24 6.32
C SER A 4 46.63 -50.72 6.48
N LYS A 5 46.06 -51.10 7.62
CA LYS A 5 45.55 -52.45 7.91
C LYS A 5 44.33 -52.87 7.09
N HIS A 6 43.48 -51.93 6.68
CA HIS A 6 42.24 -52.25 5.96
C HIS A 6 42.50 -52.56 4.49
N LEU A 7 43.42 -51.83 3.84
CA LEU A 7 43.90 -52.12 2.49
C LEU A 7 44.66 -53.45 2.40
N GLU A 8 45.42 -53.81 3.43
CA GLU A 8 46.07 -55.13 3.52
C GLU A 8 45.06 -56.28 3.69
N ASN A 9 43.97 -56.07 4.44
CA ASN A 9 42.92 -57.08 4.60
C ASN A 9 42.07 -57.29 3.34
N VAL A 10 41.86 -56.24 2.52
CA VAL A 10 41.22 -56.35 1.20
C VAL A 10 42.13 -57.10 0.22
N LYS A 11 43.44 -56.76 0.18
CA LYS A 11 44.43 -57.49 -0.65
C LYS A 11 44.63 -58.95 -0.23
N ALA A 12 44.40 -59.28 1.04
CA ALA A 12 44.46 -60.64 1.57
C ALA A 12 43.14 -61.45 1.43
N GLY A 13 42.10 -60.88 0.78
CA GLY A 13 40.81 -61.54 0.57
C GLY A 13 39.96 -61.72 1.84
N ARG A 14 40.30 -61.02 2.93
CA ARG A 14 39.61 -61.11 4.23
C ARG A 14 38.49 -60.09 4.42
N LEU A 15 38.39 -59.11 3.52
CA LEU A 15 37.31 -58.12 3.42
C LEU A 15 36.97 -57.91 1.94
N SER A 16 35.69 -57.88 1.57
CA SER A 16 35.28 -57.44 0.24
C SER A 16 35.41 -55.91 0.10
N GLU A 17 35.49 -55.39 -1.13
CA GLU A 17 35.53 -53.95 -1.38
C GLU A 17 34.29 -53.23 -0.81
N ALA A 18 33.10 -53.85 -0.92
CA ALA A 18 31.87 -53.34 -0.34
C ALA A 18 31.91 -53.24 1.19
N GLN A 19 32.47 -54.25 1.88
CA GLN A 19 32.63 -54.21 3.33
C GLN A 19 33.66 -53.16 3.78
N HIS A 20 34.67 -52.87 2.95
CA HIS A 20 35.64 -51.83 3.21
C HIS A 20 35.04 -50.42 3.06
N GLU A 21 34.22 -50.19 2.04
CA GLU A 21 33.47 -48.93 1.86
C GLU A 21 32.49 -48.68 3.01
N GLU A 22 31.76 -49.71 3.43
CA GLU A 22 30.81 -49.62 4.56
C GLU A 22 31.53 -49.29 5.88
N LEU A 23 32.68 -49.92 6.13
CA LEU A 23 33.48 -49.63 7.32
C LEU A 23 34.14 -48.24 7.28
N ALA A 24 34.49 -47.76 6.08
CA ALA A 24 35.01 -46.41 5.87
C ALA A 24 33.92 -45.35 6.08
N GLN A 25 32.68 -45.62 5.64
CA GLN A 25 31.51 -44.80 5.95
C GLN A 25 31.24 -44.77 7.45
N GLN A 26 31.17 -45.92 8.11
CA GLN A 26 30.95 -45.99 9.58
C GLN A 26 32.03 -45.24 10.37
N LYS A 27 33.32 -45.43 10.04
CA LYS A 27 34.42 -44.66 10.67
C LYS A 27 34.34 -43.16 10.36
N GLY A 28 33.84 -42.79 9.18
CA GLY A 28 33.57 -41.40 8.79
C GLY A 28 32.45 -40.77 9.63
N GLU A 29 31.35 -41.49 9.81
CA GLU A 29 30.20 -41.10 10.62
C GLU A 29 30.56 -41.00 12.11
N GLU A 30 31.34 -41.94 12.65
CA GLU A 30 31.82 -41.89 14.04
C GLU A 30 32.75 -40.69 14.30
N LYS A 31 33.64 -40.37 13.36
CA LYS A 31 34.52 -39.19 13.50
C LYS A 31 33.74 -37.89 13.34
N SER A 32 32.77 -37.85 12.43
CA SER A 32 31.89 -36.70 12.23
C SER A 32 31.04 -36.41 13.47
N SER A 33 30.40 -37.44 14.04
CA SER A 33 29.58 -37.31 15.25
C SER A 33 30.38 -36.90 16.49
N LYS A 34 31.65 -37.32 16.62
CA LYS A 34 32.56 -36.83 17.67
C LYS A 34 33.03 -35.39 17.48
N ALA A 35 33.03 -34.88 16.24
CA ALA A 35 33.46 -33.52 15.93
C ALA A 35 32.31 -32.50 16.08
N LEU A 36 31.06 -32.93 15.98
CA LEU A 36 29.89 -32.07 16.07
C LEU A 36 29.55 -31.73 17.54
N PRO A 37 29.08 -30.49 17.80
CA PRO A 37 28.67 -30.11 19.15
C PRO A 37 27.48 -30.94 19.64
N THR A 38 27.53 -31.35 20.91
CA THR A 38 26.49 -32.18 21.55
C THR A 38 25.58 -31.39 22.51
N ASN A 39 25.75 -30.07 22.59
CA ASN A 39 24.94 -29.21 23.45
C ASN A 39 24.60 -27.86 22.77
N PRO A 40 23.52 -27.18 23.20
CA PRO A 40 23.07 -25.92 22.60
C PRO A 40 24.12 -24.81 22.53
N LEU A 41 25.01 -24.72 23.52
CA LEU A 41 26.06 -23.69 23.54
C LEU A 41 27.11 -23.95 22.45
N GLY A 42 27.54 -25.20 22.29
CA GLY A 42 28.49 -25.58 21.26
C GLY A 42 27.92 -25.37 19.86
N VAL A 43 26.64 -25.70 19.64
CA VAL A 43 25.96 -25.42 18.36
C VAL A 43 25.89 -23.91 18.10
N ALA A 44 25.54 -23.10 19.10
CA ALA A 44 25.51 -21.65 18.98
C ALA A 44 26.88 -21.06 18.60
N ILE A 45 27.96 -21.53 19.22
CA ILE A 45 29.34 -21.10 18.90
C ILE A 45 29.70 -21.49 17.47
N MET A 46 29.37 -22.72 17.06
CA MET A 46 29.64 -23.20 15.71
C MET A 46 28.88 -22.39 14.66
N LEU A 47 27.58 -22.16 14.85
CA LEU A 47 26.77 -21.36 13.93
C LEU A 47 27.30 -19.94 13.78
N LYS A 48 27.62 -19.26 14.89
CA LYS A 48 28.17 -17.90 14.84
C LYS A 48 29.53 -17.78 14.15
N LYS A 49 30.26 -18.89 13.98
CA LYS A 49 31.52 -18.91 13.23
C LYS A 49 31.29 -18.79 11.72
N TYR A 50 30.19 -19.33 11.21
CA TYR A 50 29.92 -19.43 9.78
C TYR A 50 28.76 -18.55 9.30
N VAL A 51 27.86 -18.18 10.22
CA VAL A 51 26.67 -17.38 9.93
C VAL A 51 26.74 -16.09 10.73
N ARG A 52 26.45 -14.97 10.06
CA ARG A 52 26.36 -13.66 10.70
C ARG A 52 24.96 -13.48 11.26
N PHE A 53 24.87 -13.01 12.50
CA PHE A 53 23.60 -12.77 13.20
C PHE A 53 23.53 -11.36 13.73
N ILE A 54 22.32 -10.77 13.65
CA ILE A 54 21.98 -9.49 14.27
C ILE A 54 20.61 -9.61 14.94
N ARG A 55 20.27 -8.61 15.74
CA ARG A 55 18.91 -8.43 16.24
C ARG A 55 18.37 -7.11 15.76
N ILE A 56 17.17 -7.12 15.21
CA ILE A 56 16.52 -5.88 14.80
C ILE A 56 15.88 -5.25 16.03
N LYS A 57 16.30 -4.04 16.36
CA LYS A 57 15.77 -3.27 17.48
C LYS A 57 14.27 -2.96 17.22
N PRO A 58 13.35 -3.38 18.09
CA PRO A 58 11.96 -3.01 17.98
C PRO A 58 11.79 -1.50 18.22
N GLU A 59 10.76 -0.93 17.62
CA GLU A 59 10.42 0.49 17.78
C GLU A 59 9.86 0.78 19.18
N ALA A 60 9.12 -0.17 19.78
CA ALA A 60 8.57 -0.01 21.13
C ALA A 60 9.50 -0.59 22.20
N GLN A 61 9.56 0.09 23.35
CA GLN A 61 10.42 -0.29 24.47
C GLN A 61 9.98 -1.61 25.12
N GLY A 62 10.94 -2.39 25.62
CA GLY A 62 10.68 -3.63 26.37
C GLY A 62 10.29 -4.85 25.53
N GLN A 63 10.22 -4.72 24.21
CA GLN A 63 9.91 -5.84 23.31
C GLN A 63 11.15 -6.70 23.00
N LYS A 64 10.92 -7.99 22.73
CA LYS A 64 11.99 -8.93 22.38
C LYS A 64 12.44 -8.66 20.94
N ALA A 65 13.67 -8.17 20.77
CA ALA A 65 14.28 -7.98 19.46
C ALA A 65 14.41 -9.32 18.70
N PRO A 66 13.80 -9.47 17.50
CA PRO A 66 13.89 -10.67 16.68
C PRO A 66 15.31 -10.93 16.19
N LEU A 67 15.65 -12.21 15.97
CA LEU A 67 16.96 -12.65 15.50
C LEU A 67 16.94 -12.75 13.98
N TYR A 68 17.93 -12.14 13.34
CA TYR A 68 18.12 -12.19 11.89
C TYR A 68 19.47 -12.81 11.58
N PHE A 69 19.57 -13.49 10.43
CA PHE A 69 20.84 -13.96 9.87
C PHE A 69 21.07 -13.38 8.48
N TYR A 70 22.34 -13.25 8.09
CA TYR A 70 22.69 -12.78 6.76
C TYR A 70 22.70 -13.94 5.78
N ASN A 71 21.91 -13.83 4.71
CA ASN A 71 21.95 -14.76 3.59
C ASN A 71 22.88 -14.19 2.50
N PRO A 72 24.07 -14.78 2.27
CA PRO A 72 25.03 -14.25 1.30
C PRO A 72 24.59 -14.39 -0.16
N ASP A 73 23.79 -15.41 -0.47
CA ASP A 73 23.28 -15.63 -1.84
C ASP A 73 22.24 -14.57 -2.22
N PHE A 74 21.44 -14.14 -1.23
CA PHE A 74 20.43 -13.11 -1.43
C PHE A 74 20.94 -11.71 -1.14
N GLY A 75 22.02 -11.56 -0.36
CA GLY A 75 22.59 -10.27 0.03
C GLY A 75 21.74 -9.50 1.06
N ILE A 76 20.85 -10.19 1.78
CA ILE A 76 19.88 -9.59 2.72
C ILE A 76 19.90 -10.28 4.09
N TRP A 77 19.38 -9.58 5.09
CA TRP A 77 19.11 -10.10 6.42
C TRP A 77 17.68 -10.67 6.48
N LEU A 78 17.56 -11.92 6.95
CA LEU A 78 16.29 -12.66 7.03
C LEU A 78 15.95 -13.04 8.46
N GLU A 79 14.66 -13.05 8.77
CA GLU A 79 14.09 -13.68 9.96
C GLU A 79 13.41 -14.97 9.53
N ASP A 80 14.03 -16.10 9.83
CA ASP A 80 13.49 -17.42 9.55
C ASP A 80 13.97 -18.39 10.63
N ASN A 81 13.18 -18.50 11.70
CA ASN A 81 13.54 -19.39 12.80
C ASN A 81 13.38 -20.87 12.42
N GLU A 82 12.50 -21.22 11.48
CA GLU A 82 12.33 -22.60 11.03
C GLU A 82 13.59 -23.07 10.31
N PHE A 83 14.09 -22.29 9.36
CA PHE A 83 15.36 -22.57 8.68
C PHE A 83 16.53 -22.68 9.68
N LEU A 84 16.60 -21.79 10.68
CA LEU A 84 17.64 -21.89 11.70
C LEU A 84 17.50 -23.13 12.58
N GLN A 85 16.28 -23.57 12.88
CA GLN A 85 16.01 -24.82 13.62
C GLN A 85 16.38 -26.06 12.80
N ASP A 86 16.13 -26.05 11.50
CA ASP A 86 16.57 -27.10 10.58
C ASP A 86 18.10 -27.18 10.55
N LEU A 87 18.77 -26.03 10.43
CA LEU A 87 20.23 -25.95 10.45
C LEU A 87 20.82 -26.45 11.79
N ILE A 88 20.18 -26.13 12.91
CA ILE A 88 20.54 -26.66 14.23
C ILE A 88 20.39 -28.19 14.25
N SER A 89 19.31 -28.72 13.69
CA SER A 89 19.03 -30.16 13.67
C SER A 89 20.03 -30.91 12.79
N VAL A 90 20.56 -30.31 11.72
CA VAL A 90 21.66 -30.89 10.93
C VAL A 90 22.95 -30.99 11.75
N ILE A 91 23.27 -29.97 12.55
CA ILE A 91 24.49 -29.93 13.37
C ILE A 91 24.37 -30.82 14.61
N TYR A 92 23.17 -30.91 15.19
CA TYR A 92 22.87 -31.70 16.37
C TYR A 92 21.64 -32.59 16.09
N PRO A 93 21.82 -33.76 15.45
CA PRO A 93 20.75 -34.62 14.89
C PRO A 93 19.65 -35.13 15.84
N ASN A 94 19.84 -35.00 17.16
CA ASN A 94 18.85 -35.40 18.17
C ASN A 94 18.36 -34.19 18.99
N THR A 95 18.41 -32.99 18.41
CA THR A 95 17.96 -31.76 19.06
C THR A 95 16.46 -31.81 19.31
N THR A 96 16.05 -31.55 20.54
CA THR A 96 14.65 -31.25 20.88
C THR A 96 14.31 -29.80 20.57
N GLU A 97 13.04 -29.49 20.31
CA GLU A 97 12.58 -28.11 20.07
C GLU A 97 13.04 -27.12 21.17
N LYS A 98 13.00 -27.57 22.44
CA LYS A 98 13.51 -26.80 23.59
C LYS A 98 15.00 -26.47 23.45
N GLN A 99 15.82 -27.43 23.03
CA GLN A 99 17.26 -27.22 22.81
C GLN A 99 17.53 -26.33 21.61
N ALA A 100 16.72 -26.41 20.55
CA ALA A 100 16.82 -25.51 19.42
C ALA A 100 16.50 -24.06 19.84
N PHE A 101 15.41 -23.83 20.58
CA PHE A 101 15.10 -22.51 21.14
C PHE A 101 16.18 -21.99 22.08
N ASP A 102 16.77 -22.85 22.92
CA ASP A 102 17.86 -22.49 23.80
C ASP A 102 19.14 -22.11 23.02
N THR A 103 19.41 -22.78 21.91
CA THR A 103 20.49 -22.43 20.97
C THR A 103 20.26 -21.05 20.36
N LEU A 104 19.07 -20.80 19.80
CA LEU A 104 18.70 -19.49 19.24
C LEU A 104 18.74 -18.38 20.31
N TYR A 105 18.30 -18.68 21.53
CA TYR A 105 18.37 -17.75 22.65
C TYR A 105 19.83 -17.34 22.96
N LYS A 106 20.76 -18.29 22.98
CA LYS A 106 22.19 -18.03 23.18
C LYS A 106 22.79 -17.20 22.05
N ILE A 107 22.46 -17.53 20.79
CA ILE A 107 22.90 -16.74 19.62
C ILE A 107 22.39 -15.30 19.73
N ALA A 108 21.09 -15.13 19.99
CA ALA A 108 20.46 -13.82 20.10
C ALA A 108 21.08 -12.96 21.21
N ARG A 109 21.34 -13.52 22.40
CA ARG A 109 21.94 -12.76 23.50
C ARG A 109 23.35 -12.24 23.21
N GLN A 110 24.05 -12.86 22.27
CA GLN A 110 25.41 -12.47 21.86
C GLN A 110 25.46 -11.75 20.50
N SER A 111 24.30 -11.47 19.89
CA SER A 111 24.19 -10.80 18.59
C SER A 111 24.01 -9.30 18.77
N GLN A 112 24.61 -8.50 17.88
CA GLN A 112 24.51 -7.05 17.91
C GLN A 112 23.08 -6.58 17.57
N MET A 113 22.61 -5.51 18.22
CA MET A 113 21.39 -4.84 17.80
C MET A 113 21.68 -3.89 16.64
N ARG A 114 20.81 -3.90 15.63
CA ARG A 114 20.85 -3.00 14.46
C ARG A 114 19.44 -2.53 14.12
N GLU A 115 19.37 -1.48 13.32
CA GLU A 115 18.13 -0.97 12.73
C GLU A 115 18.10 -1.32 11.24
N ILE A 116 16.89 -1.50 10.69
CA ILE A 116 16.71 -1.78 9.26
C ILE A 116 16.95 -0.50 8.46
N GLN A 117 17.73 -0.60 7.39
CA GLN A 117 17.96 0.51 6.48
C GLN A 117 16.98 0.42 5.31
N GLY A 118 15.73 0.84 5.55
CA GLY A 118 14.59 0.60 4.64
C GLY A 118 14.68 1.25 3.26
N ASN A 119 15.62 2.18 3.05
CA ASN A 119 15.89 2.79 1.74
C ASN A 119 16.71 1.89 0.81
N TYR A 120 17.22 0.75 1.28
CA TYR A 120 17.99 -0.19 0.47
C TYR A 120 17.14 -1.38 0.02
N THR A 121 17.35 -1.78 -1.23
CA THR A 121 16.76 -2.99 -1.82
C THR A 121 17.83 -3.72 -2.61
N VAL A 122 17.93 -5.04 -2.46
CA VAL A 122 18.77 -5.83 -3.37
C VAL A 122 18.01 -6.08 -4.67
N ILE A 123 18.54 -5.56 -5.77
CA ILE A 123 17.98 -5.73 -7.12
C ILE A 123 18.94 -6.66 -7.89
N GLY A 124 18.51 -7.89 -8.15
CA GLY A 124 19.39 -8.93 -8.68
C GLY A 124 20.51 -9.27 -7.70
N LYS A 125 21.74 -8.84 -8.00
CA LYS A 125 22.95 -9.08 -7.17
C LYS A 125 23.55 -7.83 -6.56
N GLN A 126 22.95 -6.66 -6.79
CA GLN A 126 23.48 -5.38 -6.33
C GLN A 126 22.53 -4.74 -5.34
N LEU A 127 23.10 -3.93 -4.45
CA LEU A 127 22.36 -3.19 -3.46
C LEU A 127 22.00 -1.81 -4.02
N TYR A 128 20.71 -1.52 -4.18
CA TYR A 128 20.22 -0.24 -4.67
C TYR A 128 19.75 0.65 -3.53
N ASN A 129 20.22 1.89 -3.49
CA ASN A 129 19.79 2.91 -2.54
C ASN A 129 18.73 3.83 -3.16
N ALA A 130 17.47 3.70 -2.74
CA ALA A 130 16.36 4.48 -3.29
C ALA A 130 16.44 5.99 -3.02
N LYS A 131 17.26 6.44 -2.05
CA LYS A 131 17.47 7.87 -1.79
C LYS A 131 18.47 8.49 -2.77
N THR A 132 19.54 7.79 -3.10
CA THR A 132 20.64 8.31 -3.94
C THR A 132 20.54 7.86 -5.39
N GLY A 133 19.80 6.79 -5.68
CA GLY A 133 19.74 6.17 -7.01
C GLY A 133 20.97 5.33 -7.37
N ILE A 134 21.85 5.03 -6.41
CA ILE A 134 23.15 4.39 -6.65
C ILE A 134 23.06 2.89 -6.37
N PHE A 135 23.76 2.11 -7.20
CA PHE A 135 24.02 0.69 -6.98
C PHE A 135 25.40 0.48 -6.34
N GLU A 136 25.42 -0.36 -5.32
CA GLU A 136 26.59 -0.71 -4.52
C GLU A 136 26.72 -2.24 -4.43
N GLU A 137 27.90 -2.72 -4.03
CA GLU A 137 28.07 -4.14 -3.71
C GLU A 137 27.26 -4.54 -2.49
N THR A 138 26.69 -5.74 -2.50
CA THR A 138 25.97 -6.27 -1.34
C THR A 138 26.95 -6.47 -0.19
N THR A 139 26.60 -5.93 0.99
CA THR A 139 27.43 -6.04 2.19
C THR A 139 26.57 -6.34 3.41
N PRO A 140 27.05 -7.19 4.35
CA PRO A 140 26.37 -7.40 5.62
C PRO A 140 26.37 -6.14 6.51
N GLU A 141 27.19 -5.12 6.23
CA GLU A 141 27.16 -3.89 7.02
C GLU A 141 25.90 -3.07 6.80
N ILE A 142 25.22 -3.27 5.67
CA ILE A 142 23.92 -2.66 5.40
C ILE A 142 22.82 -3.64 5.80
N THR A 143 21.96 -3.21 6.74
CA THR A 143 20.79 -3.98 7.19
C THR A 143 19.64 -3.90 6.19
N ALA A 144 19.86 -4.39 4.96
CA ALA A 144 18.82 -4.55 3.96
C ALA A 144 18.07 -5.86 4.18
N THR A 145 16.74 -5.80 4.17
CA THR A 145 15.85 -6.97 4.36
C THR A 145 15.01 -7.26 3.12
N ARG A 146 15.10 -6.41 2.09
CA ARG A 146 14.30 -6.48 0.87
C ARG A 146 15.17 -6.87 -0.30
N LYS A 147 14.67 -7.80 -1.10
CA LYS A 147 15.22 -8.20 -2.39
C LYS A 147 14.08 -8.27 -3.40
N ILE A 148 14.38 -8.07 -4.68
CA ILE A 148 13.50 -8.46 -5.76
C ILE A 148 14.15 -9.51 -6.65
N ARG A 149 13.33 -10.33 -7.29
CA ARG A 149 13.77 -11.42 -8.17
C ARG A 149 14.49 -10.93 -9.42
N THR A 150 13.99 -9.86 -10.02
CA THR A 150 14.53 -9.34 -11.29
C THR A 150 15.77 -8.47 -11.06
N GLY A 151 16.81 -8.67 -11.87
CA GLY A 151 18.02 -7.85 -11.84
C GLY A 151 17.91 -6.57 -12.66
N TYR A 152 18.75 -5.59 -12.35
CA TYR A 152 18.95 -4.42 -13.19
C TYR A 152 20.00 -4.74 -14.26
N ASN A 153 19.66 -4.47 -15.52
CA ASN A 153 20.55 -4.63 -16.66
C ASN A 153 20.61 -3.30 -17.44
N PRO A 154 21.71 -2.52 -17.33
CA PRO A 154 21.80 -1.19 -17.95
C PRO A 154 21.82 -1.25 -19.48
N VAL A 155 22.20 -2.38 -20.07
CA VAL A 155 22.21 -2.59 -21.52
C VAL A 155 20.95 -3.31 -22.02
N ALA A 156 19.93 -3.50 -21.17
CA ALA A 156 18.65 -4.03 -21.62
C ALA A 156 18.02 -3.09 -22.66
N GLU A 157 17.63 -3.68 -23.79
CA GLU A 157 16.90 -3.04 -24.86
C GLU A 157 15.42 -3.47 -24.81
N GLU A 158 14.54 -2.66 -25.37
CA GLU A 158 13.12 -3.00 -25.41
C GLU A 158 12.90 -4.22 -26.33
N PRO A 159 12.42 -5.37 -25.80
CA PRO A 159 12.20 -6.54 -26.63
C PRO A 159 10.99 -6.36 -27.55
N ILE A 160 11.09 -6.91 -28.76
CA ILE A 160 9.97 -7.04 -29.70
C ILE A 160 9.60 -8.50 -29.80
N ILE A 161 8.42 -8.87 -29.29
CA ILE A 161 7.94 -10.26 -29.26
C ILE A 161 6.70 -10.35 -30.15
N ASN A 162 6.84 -10.92 -31.36
CA ASN A 162 5.74 -11.02 -32.33
C ASN A 162 5.04 -9.67 -32.59
N GLY A 163 5.82 -8.58 -32.67
CA GLY A 163 5.30 -7.21 -32.84
C GLY A 163 4.80 -6.53 -31.55
N TRP A 164 4.75 -7.25 -30.42
CA TRP A 164 4.44 -6.69 -29.11
C TRP A 164 5.68 -6.05 -28.48
N LYS A 165 5.49 -4.88 -27.87
CA LYS A 165 6.51 -4.14 -27.11
C LYS A 165 5.98 -3.80 -25.71
N PRO A 166 6.78 -3.93 -24.64
CA PRO A 166 6.34 -3.62 -23.27
C PRO A 166 5.80 -2.20 -23.08
N THR A 167 6.48 -1.16 -23.60
CA THR A 167 6.01 0.23 -23.41
C THR A 167 4.75 0.52 -24.19
N ALA A 168 4.67 0.05 -25.44
CA ALA A 168 3.48 0.21 -26.28
C ALA A 168 2.26 -0.47 -25.65
N TRP A 169 2.44 -1.67 -25.09
CA TRP A 169 1.38 -2.36 -24.36
C TRP A 169 0.97 -1.66 -23.08
N LEU A 170 1.92 -1.16 -22.28
CA LEU A 170 1.60 -0.37 -21.08
C LEU A 170 0.79 0.86 -21.43
N LEU A 171 1.18 1.60 -22.48
CA LEU A 171 0.45 2.77 -22.97
C LEU A 171 -0.93 2.38 -23.51
N GLU A 172 -1.02 1.23 -24.18
CA GLU A 172 -2.27 0.69 -24.71
C GLU A 172 -3.31 0.40 -23.60
N LEU A 173 -2.88 -0.09 -22.43
CA LEU A 173 -3.78 -0.37 -21.29
C LEU A 173 -4.58 0.87 -20.86
N PHE A 174 -4.08 2.06 -21.17
CA PHE A 174 -4.64 3.35 -20.77
C PHE A 174 -5.09 4.20 -21.97
N ASP A 175 -5.36 3.57 -23.11
CA ASP A 175 -5.86 4.24 -24.33
C ASP A 175 -4.97 5.40 -24.81
N GLY A 176 -3.66 5.31 -24.60
CA GLY A 176 -2.71 6.37 -24.99
C GLY A 176 -2.53 7.50 -23.97
N ASP A 177 -3.13 7.39 -22.78
CA ASP A 177 -3.01 8.39 -21.72
C ASP A 177 -1.61 8.36 -21.06
N GLU A 178 -0.82 9.41 -21.33
CA GLU A 178 0.54 9.53 -20.83
C GLU A 178 0.62 9.71 -19.30
N GLU A 179 -0.34 10.38 -18.67
CA GLU A 179 -0.31 10.56 -17.20
C GLU A 179 -0.53 9.22 -16.50
N LEU A 180 -1.48 8.41 -17.00
CA LEU A 180 -1.73 7.06 -16.48
C LEU A 180 -0.56 6.11 -16.78
N TYR A 181 0.03 6.19 -17.96
CA TYR A 181 1.25 5.45 -18.29
C TYR A 181 2.38 5.78 -17.31
N ASN A 182 2.63 7.07 -17.06
CA ASN A 182 3.67 7.50 -16.14
C ASN A 182 3.37 7.05 -14.69
N LEU A 183 2.10 7.07 -14.26
CA LEU A 183 1.70 6.50 -12.98
C LEU A 183 1.98 4.98 -12.93
N ALA A 184 1.72 4.23 -14.00
CA ALA A 184 2.03 2.80 -14.07
C ALA A 184 3.54 2.53 -13.94
N ILE A 185 4.39 3.32 -14.60
CA ILE A 185 5.86 3.26 -14.43
C ILE A 185 6.26 3.58 -12.99
N GLN A 186 5.63 4.58 -12.36
CA GLN A 186 5.88 4.92 -10.95
C GLN A 186 5.46 3.78 -10.00
N ILE A 187 4.38 3.05 -10.29
CA ILE A 187 3.97 1.86 -9.52
C ILE A 187 5.00 0.74 -9.65
N ILE A 188 5.48 0.49 -10.87
CA ILE A 188 6.57 -0.48 -11.12
C ILE A 188 7.81 -0.08 -10.31
N LYS A 189 8.23 1.19 -10.42
CA LYS A 189 9.38 1.73 -9.68
C LYS A 189 9.22 1.58 -8.18
N ALA A 190 8.07 1.97 -7.62
CA ALA A 190 7.76 1.84 -6.21
C ALA A 190 7.86 0.37 -5.76
N SER A 191 7.32 -0.56 -6.55
CA SER A 191 7.33 -2.00 -6.24
C SER A 191 8.75 -2.55 -6.16
N ILE A 192 9.63 -2.17 -7.10
CA ILE A 192 11.01 -2.69 -7.17
C ILE A 192 12.00 -1.98 -6.23
N THR A 193 11.77 -0.70 -5.90
CA THR A 193 12.68 0.10 -5.07
C THR A 193 12.23 0.21 -3.62
N GLY A 194 10.94 -0.03 -3.33
CA GLY A 194 10.32 0.27 -2.05
C GLY A 194 10.06 1.75 -1.81
N GLN A 195 10.22 2.62 -2.82
CA GLN A 195 9.92 4.03 -2.69
C GLN A 195 8.46 4.28 -3.10
N SER A 196 7.52 3.90 -2.23
CA SER A 196 6.08 4.09 -2.44
C SER A 196 5.63 5.55 -2.47
N LEU A 197 6.50 6.47 -2.05
CA LEU A 197 6.18 7.89 -1.81
C LEU A 197 5.01 8.07 -0.83
N GLN A 198 4.83 7.11 0.09
CA GLN A 198 3.73 7.08 1.04
C GLN A 198 2.34 6.99 0.38
N LYS A 199 2.28 6.39 -0.81
CA LYS A 199 1.05 6.23 -1.59
C LYS A 199 0.49 4.82 -1.52
N ILE A 200 -0.82 4.75 -1.69
CA ILE A 200 -1.59 3.53 -1.92
C ILE A 200 -2.04 3.58 -3.38
N PHE A 201 -1.61 2.60 -4.14
CA PHE A 201 -1.99 2.49 -5.54
C PHE A 201 -3.24 1.63 -5.66
N TRP A 202 -4.25 2.14 -6.35
CA TRP A 202 -5.52 1.44 -6.52
C TRP A 202 -5.77 1.17 -8.00
N LEU A 203 -5.74 -0.09 -8.39
CA LEU A 203 -6.09 -0.52 -9.74
C LEU A 203 -7.61 -0.65 -9.84
N PHE A 204 -8.23 0.23 -10.64
CA PHE A 204 -9.68 0.35 -10.74
C PHE A 204 -10.15 -0.02 -12.15
N GLY A 205 -11.17 -0.87 -12.29
CA GLY A 205 -11.74 -1.18 -13.59
C GLY A 205 -12.41 -2.54 -13.63
N GLU A 206 -13.26 -2.79 -14.62
CA GLU A 206 -13.99 -4.05 -14.75
C GLU A 206 -13.08 -5.27 -15.04
N GLY A 207 -13.67 -6.47 -15.00
CA GLY A 207 -12.96 -7.68 -15.42
C GLY A 207 -12.58 -7.63 -16.90
N GLY A 208 -11.40 -8.16 -17.23
CA GLY A 208 -10.94 -8.27 -18.62
C GLY A 208 -10.30 -7.00 -19.21
N THR A 209 -9.97 -6.00 -18.39
CA THR A 209 -9.34 -4.74 -18.82
C THR A 209 -7.81 -4.73 -18.71
N GLY A 210 -7.18 -5.87 -18.44
CA GLY A 210 -5.71 -5.99 -18.28
C GLY A 210 -5.18 -5.72 -16.87
N LYS A 211 -6.03 -5.27 -15.92
CA LYS A 211 -5.69 -5.07 -14.50
C LYS A 211 -4.94 -6.26 -13.87
N GLY A 212 -5.48 -7.47 -14.02
CA GLY A 212 -4.87 -8.68 -13.46
C GLY A 212 -3.54 -9.06 -14.15
N THR A 213 -3.37 -8.70 -15.42
CA THR A 213 -2.11 -8.88 -16.14
C THR A 213 -1.04 -7.90 -15.62
N PHE A 214 -1.41 -6.65 -15.36
CA PHE A 214 -0.52 -5.67 -14.74
C PHE A 214 -0.13 -6.06 -13.31
N GLN A 215 -1.08 -6.54 -12.50
CA GLN A 215 -0.77 -7.08 -11.16
C GLN A 215 0.20 -8.27 -11.24
N GLN A 216 0.00 -9.19 -12.20
CA GLN A 216 0.90 -10.31 -12.43
C GLN A 216 2.30 -9.84 -12.83
N LEU A 217 2.41 -8.81 -13.66
CA LEU A 217 3.69 -8.19 -14.01
C LEU A 217 4.43 -7.70 -12.76
N LEU A 218 3.75 -7.00 -11.84
CA LEU A 218 4.36 -6.55 -10.59
C LEU A 218 4.89 -7.73 -9.76
N ILE A 219 4.10 -8.81 -9.64
CA ILE A 219 4.50 -10.05 -8.96
C ILE A 219 5.74 -10.67 -9.62
N ASN A 220 5.78 -10.72 -10.95
CA ASN A 220 6.90 -11.29 -11.69
C ASN A 220 8.20 -10.49 -11.49
N LEU A 221 8.09 -9.16 -11.49
CA LEU A 221 9.22 -8.26 -11.25
C LEU A 221 9.81 -8.47 -9.85
N VAL A 222 8.97 -8.47 -8.82
CA VAL A 222 9.43 -8.58 -7.43
C VAL A 222 9.74 -10.03 -7.01
N GLY A 223 9.07 -11.02 -7.58
CA GLY A 223 9.11 -12.42 -7.13
C GLY A 223 8.02 -12.71 -6.08
N MET A 224 7.33 -13.84 -6.22
CA MET A 224 6.21 -14.24 -5.34
C MET A 224 6.61 -14.34 -3.87
N GLU A 225 7.85 -14.75 -3.60
CA GLU A 225 8.46 -14.80 -2.26
C GLU A 225 8.53 -13.42 -1.58
N ASN A 226 8.48 -12.33 -2.35
CA ASN A 226 8.54 -10.94 -1.87
C ASN A 226 7.17 -10.25 -1.85
N VAL A 227 6.08 -10.99 -2.07
CA VAL A 227 4.69 -10.48 -2.09
C VAL A 227 3.93 -10.94 -0.84
N ALA A 228 3.19 -10.02 -0.23
CA ALA A 228 2.12 -10.35 0.73
C ALA A 228 0.75 -10.21 0.04
N SER A 229 -0.07 -11.24 0.14
CA SER A 229 -1.48 -11.16 -0.28
C SER A 229 -2.33 -10.72 0.91
N LEU A 230 -2.73 -9.45 0.92
CA LEU A 230 -3.52 -8.87 2.01
C LEU A 230 -4.53 -7.86 1.47
N LYS A 231 -5.81 -8.22 1.55
CA LYS A 231 -6.91 -7.30 1.25
C LYS A 231 -7.07 -6.30 2.38
N ILE A 232 -7.42 -5.07 2.03
CA ILE A 232 -7.70 -4.01 3.00
C ILE A 232 -8.76 -4.37 4.05
N THR A 233 -9.79 -5.14 3.66
CA THR A 233 -10.84 -5.61 4.57
C THR A 233 -10.38 -6.75 5.48
N GLY A 234 -9.21 -7.34 5.21
CA GLY A 234 -8.61 -8.42 5.98
C GLY A 234 -7.65 -7.92 7.07
N LEU A 235 -7.07 -6.73 6.91
CA LEU A 235 -6.15 -6.12 7.88
C LEU A 235 -6.75 -6.04 9.29
N THR A 236 -8.02 -5.63 9.37
CA THR A 236 -8.72 -5.47 10.66
C THR A 236 -9.27 -6.78 11.23
N LYS A 237 -9.23 -7.90 10.49
CA LYS A 237 -9.88 -9.15 10.88
C LYS A 237 -8.99 -10.12 11.64
N SER A 238 -7.67 -10.04 11.46
CA SER A 238 -6.74 -10.97 12.11
C SER A 238 -5.50 -10.23 12.57
N GLN A 239 -5.25 -10.26 13.88
CA GLN A 239 -4.04 -9.69 14.49
C GLN A 239 -2.77 -10.41 13.99
N PHE A 240 -2.90 -11.68 13.56
CA PHE A 240 -1.83 -12.48 12.98
C PHE A 240 -1.53 -12.18 11.50
N SER A 241 -2.28 -11.28 10.86
CA SER A 241 -2.09 -10.93 9.44
C SER A 241 -0.89 -10.01 9.22
N THR A 242 -0.24 -9.49 10.26
CA THR A 242 0.90 -8.60 10.12
C THR A 242 2.22 -9.36 9.96
N SER A 243 2.32 -10.60 10.48
CA SER A 243 3.54 -11.42 10.34
C SER A 243 3.89 -11.76 8.89
N ILE A 244 2.89 -11.94 8.02
CA ILE A 244 3.09 -12.22 6.59
C ILE A 244 3.77 -11.07 5.82
N LEU A 245 3.88 -9.88 6.43
CA LEU A 245 4.49 -8.69 5.85
C LEU A 245 6.01 -8.67 6.02
N LEU A 246 6.56 -9.50 6.91
CA LEU A 246 8.00 -9.57 7.16
C LEU A 246 8.76 -9.97 5.90
N GLY A 247 9.81 -9.20 5.58
CA GLY A 247 10.64 -9.41 4.39
C GLY A 247 9.95 -9.10 3.05
N LYS A 248 8.68 -8.68 3.05
CA LYS A 248 7.94 -8.41 1.81
C LYS A 248 8.23 -7.02 1.27
N SER A 249 8.13 -6.90 -0.06
CA SER A 249 8.37 -5.67 -0.80
C SER A 249 7.07 -5.03 -1.32
N LEU A 250 6.08 -5.87 -1.58
CA LEU A 250 4.83 -5.53 -2.25
C LEU A 250 3.66 -6.19 -1.52
N VAL A 251 2.63 -5.40 -1.20
CA VAL A 251 1.37 -5.88 -0.64
C VAL A 251 0.31 -5.76 -1.71
N ILE A 252 -0.32 -6.87 -2.08
CA ILE A 252 -1.41 -6.91 -3.06
C ILE A 252 -2.70 -7.32 -2.35
N GLY A 253 -3.73 -6.49 -2.47
CA GLY A 253 -5.10 -6.83 -2.11
C GLY A 253 -5.97 -6.91 -3.36
N ASP A 254 -6.16 -8.12 -3.87
CA ASP A 254 -6.89 -8.35 -5.11
C ASP A 254 -8.40 -8.48 -4.88
N ASP A 255 -9.19 -8.01 -5.84
CA ASP A 255 -10.64 -8.14 -5.91
C ASP A 255 -11.35 -7.71 -4.61
N VAL A 256 -11.13 -6.45 -4.21
CA VAL A 256 -11.92 -5.80 -3.16
C VAL A 256 -13.32 -5.53 -3.71
N GLN A 257 -14.34 -5.98 -2.99
CA GLN A 257 -15.74 -5.79 -3.40
C GLN A 257 -16.12 -4.30 -3.40
N LYS A 258 -16.89 -3.87 -4.40
CA LYS A 258 -17.39 -2.47 -4.50
C LYS A 258 -18.17 -2.03 -3.26
N ASP A 259 -18.97 -2.95 -2.70
CA ASP A 259 -19.81 -2.66 -1.53
C ASP A 259 -19.06 -2.88 -0.19
N ALA A 260 -17.77 -3.18 -0.24
CA ALA A 260 -16.97 -3.27 0.98
C ALA A 260 -16.93 -1.91 1.68
N VAL A 261 -17.13 -1.94 3.01
CA VAL A 261 -17.01 -0.76 3.85
C VAL A 261 -15.71 -0.86 4.65
N ILE A 262 -14.81 0.06 4.40
CA ILE A 262 -13.54 0.21 5.11
C ILE A 262 -13.80 1.22 6.22
N ARG A 263 -14.07 0.69 7.42
CA ARG A 263 -14.41 1.50 8.60
C ARG A 263 -13.21 2.25 9.16
N ASP A 264 -12.03 1.69 9.00
CA ASP A 264 -10.78 2.25 9.48
C ASP A 264 -9.73 2.16 8.38
N THR A 265 -9.24 3.31 7.93
CA THR A 265 -8.18 3.42 6.94
C THR A 265 -6.80 3.61 7.57
N SER A 266 -6.72 3.70 8.91
CA SER A 266 -5.47 4.01 9.63
C SER A 266 -4.40 2.94 9.42
N ASP A 267 -4.73 1.65 9.58
CA ASP A 267 -3.79 0.54 9.37
C ASP A 267 -3.21 0.53 7.94
N MET A 268 -4.05 0.79 6.94
CA MET A 268 -3.61 0.91 5.54
C MET A 268 -2.73 2.15 5.34
N PHE A 269 -3.09 3.28 5.94
CA PHE A 269 -2.25 4.48 5.87
C PHE A 269 -0.90 4.23 6.51
N SER A 270 -0.86 3.56 7.65
CA SER A 270 0.35 3.17 8.35
C SER A 270 1.23 2.21 7.53
N LEU A 271 0.62 1.27 6.82
CA LEU A 271 1.32 0.43 5.85
C LEU A 271 1.99 1.25 4.74
N ALA A 272 1.25 2.21 4.18
CA ALA A 272 1.73 3.01 3.07
C ALA A 272 2.80 4.03 3.49
N THR A 273 2.63 4.66 4.66
CA THR A 273 3.56 5.67 5.19
C THR A 273 4.79 5.08 5.85
N GLY A 274 4.80 3.76 6.10
CA GLY A 274 5.88 3.08 6.81
C GLY A 274 5.89 3.39 8.31
N ASP A 275 4.69 3.58 8.88
CA ASP A 275 4.54 3.77 10.32
C ASP A 275 4.91 2.49 11.08
N ILE A 276 5.05 2.64 12.39
CA ILE A 276 5.30 1.52 13.29
C ILE A 276 4.07 0.61 13.29
N MET A 277 4.27 -0.66 12.98
CA MET A 277 3.25 -1.69 13.13
C MET A 277 3.68 -2.76 14.11
N THR A 278 2.71 -3.29 14.85
CA THR A 278 2.91 -4.42 15.74
C THR A 278 2.77 -5.72 14.96
N ILE A 279 3.81 -6.53 15.04
CA ILE A 279 3.86 -7.87 14.48
C ILE A 279 3.43 -8.85 15.54
N GLU A 280 2.36 -9.57 15.24
CA GLU A 280 1.86 -10.66 16.08
C GLU A 280 1.94 -11.96 15.30
N ASP A 281 2.59 -12.95 15.89
CA ASP A 281 2.70 -14.28 15.33
C ASP A 281 2.25 -15.29 16.38
N LYS A 282 1.62 -16.39 15.94
CA LYS A 282 0.93 -17.30 16.84
C LYS A 282 1.93 -17.94 17.79
N GLY A 283 1.73 -17.74 19.10
CA GLY A 283 2.60 -18.28 20.13
C GLY A 283 3.93 -17.53 20.33
N LYS A 284 4.14 -16.40 19.63
CA LYS A 284 5.29 -15.51 19.83
C LYS A 284 4.87 -14.23 20.55
N ARG A 285 5.82 -13.57 21.23
CA ARG A 285 5.57 -12.25 21.81
C ARG A 285 5.56 -11.19 20.71
N PRO A 286 4.58 -10.28 20.71
CA PRO A 286 4.51 -9.25 19.68
C PRO A 286 5.68 -8.28 19.78
N TYR A 287 6.08 -7.73 18.63
CA TYR A 287 7.10 -6.69 18.55
C TYR A 287 6.77 -5.69 17.45
N SER A 288 7.25 -4.46 17.58
CA SER A 288 6.90 -3.36 16.70
C SER A 288 8.05 -3.00 15.77
N ILE A 289 7.76 -2.80 14.49
CA ILE A 289 8.75 -2.55 13.43
C ILE A 289 8.15 -1.61 12.38
N ARG A 290 9.01 -0.89 11.64
CA ARG A 290 8.60 -0.12 10.47
C ARG A 290 8.75 -0.93 9.20
N PHE A 291 7.75 -0.84 8.34
CA PHE A 291 7.78 -1.46 7.02
C PHE A 291 8.04 -0.42 5.95
N ASN A 292 8.74 -0.82 4.89
CA ASN A 292 8.82 -0.04 3.68
C ASN A 292 8.34 -0.89 2.51
N MET A 293 7.05 -0.82 2.23
CA MET A 293 6.38 -1.66 1.23
C MET A 293 5.54 -0.81 0.30
N THR A 294 5.40 -1.29 -0.93
CA THR A 294 4.44 -0.74 -1.88
C THR A 294 3.10 -1.42 -1.69
N VAL A 295 2.03 -0.63 -1.50
CA VAL A 295 0.67 -1.15 -1.33
C VAL A 295 -0.09 -0.96 -2.63
N VAL A 296 -0.54 -2.07 -3.20
CA VAL A 296 -1.39 -2.11 -4.40
C VAL A 296 -2.69 -2.81 -4.02
N GLN A 297 -3.82 -2.15 -4.26
CA GLN A 297 -5.15 -2.75 -4.11
C GLN A 297 -5.84 -2.77 -5.46
N SER A 298 -6.72 -3.74 -5.69
CA SER A 298 -7.47 -3.87 -6.93
C SER A 298 -8.96 -4.04 -6.63
N SER A 299 -9.81 -3.42 -7.44
CA SER A 299 -11.27 -3.64 -7.37
C SER A 299 -11.96 -3.33 -8.70
N ASN A 300 -13.20 -3.80 -8.83
CA ASN A 300 -14.09 -3.38 -9.92
C ASN A 300 -14.86 -2.10 -9.57
N GLY A 301 -14.93 -1.75 -8.29
CA GLY A 301 -15.53 -0.54 -7.76
C GLY A 301 -14.78 -0.06 -6.54
N LEU A 302 -14.61 1.25 -6.35
CA LEU A 302 -13.96 1.76 -5.14
C LEU A 302 -14.84 1.42 -3.92
N PRO A 303 -14.25 0.82 -2.86
CA PRO A 303 -14.98 0.50 -1.63
C PRO A 303 -15.33 1.77 -0.87
N ARG A 304 -16.40 1.72 -0.08
CA ARG A 304 -16.80 2.84 0.79
C ARG A 304 -15.74 3.02 1.88
N MET A 305 -15.08 4.17 1.92
CA MET A 305 -14.05 4.46 2.92
C MET A 305 -14.54 5.48 3.95
N ASN A 306 -14.59 5.07 5.22
CA ASN A 306 -14.88 5.97 6.33
C ASN A 306 -13.55 6.62 6.76
N GLY A 307 -13.16 7.69 6.08
CA GLY A 307 -11.93 8.43 6.38
C GLY A 307 -12.07 9.91 6.04
N ASP A 308 -11.13 10.71 6.54
CA ASP A 308 -11.02 12.11 6.13
C ASP A 308 -10.68 12.21 4.64
N LYS A 309 -11.48 12.98 3.88
CA LYS A 309 -11.30 13.18 2.43
C LYS A 309 -9.87 13.61 2.11
N SER A 310 -9.34 14.58 2.84
CA SER A 310 -7.98 15.10 2.63
C SER A 310 -6.91 14.02 2.87
N ALA A 311 -7.10 13.17 3.89
CA ALA A 311 -6.20 12.05 4.15
C ALA A 311 -6.20 10.99 3.03
N ILE A 312 -7.37 10.71 2.43
CA ILE A 312 -7.55 9.80 1.29
C ILE A 312 -6.89 10.40 0.05
N ASP A 313 -7.26 11.63 -0.34
CA ASP A 313 -6.79 12.29 -1.57
C ASP A 313 -5.26 12.43 -1.60
N ARG A 314 -4.64 12.67 -0.44
CA ARG A 314 -3.18 12.78 -0.33
C ARG A 314 -2.42 11.46 -0.56
N ARG A 315 -3.06 10.31 -0.29
CA ARG A 315 -2.39 9.00 -0.26
C ARG A 315 -2.81 8.09 -1.40
N PHE A 316 -4.04 8.20 -1.89
CA PHE A 316 -4.54 7.35 -2.95
C PHE A 316 -4.07 7.82 -4.32
N ARG A 317 -3.68 6.87 -5.16
CA ARG A 317 -3.43 7.06 -6.59
C ARG A 317 -4.22 6.01 -7.35
N ILE A 318 -5.26 6.44 -8.05
CA ILE A 318 -6.13 5.55 -8.81
C ILE A 318 -5.55 5.38 -10.20
N LEU A 319 -5.32 4.12 -10.59
CA LEU A 319 -4.94 3.76 -11.94
C LEU A 319 -6.14 3.07 -12.61
N PRO A 320 -6.96 3.81 -13.39
CA PRO A 320 -8.12 3.26 -14.06
C PRO A 320 -7.73 2.43 -15.30
N PHE A 321 -8.31 1.23 -15.40
CA PHE A 321 -8.25 0.32 -16.54
C PHE A 321 -9.60 0.34 -17.24
N THR A 322 -9.80 1.30 -18.14
CA THR A 322 -11.06 1.52 -18.87
C THR A 322 -11.15 0.72 -20.17
N LYS A 323 -10.01 0.32 -20.74
CA LYS A 323 -9.97 -0.40 -22.00
C LYS A 323 -10.51 -1.81 -21.84
N ILE A 324 -11.61 -2.14 -22.53
CA ILE A 324 -12.15 -3.50 -22.57
C ILE A 324 -11.59 -4.22 -23.79
N PHE A 325 -10.77 -5.24 -23.56
CA PHE A 325 -10.24 -6.11 -24.62
C PHE A 325 -11.32 -7.11 -25.07
N LYS A 326 -12.40 -6.63 -25.71
CA LYS A 326 -13.45 -7.50 -26.27
C LYS A 326 -12.96 -8.18 -27.55
N GLY A 327 -13.03 -9.51 -27.62
CA GLY A 327 -12.98 -10.28 -28.88
C GLY A 327 -11.90 -11.35 -28.97
N ASN A 328 -10.65 -11.08 -28.57
CA ASN A 328 -9.58 -12.10 -28.50
C ASN A 328 -8.33 -11.54 -27.77
N PRO A 329 -8.33 -11.42 -26.44
CA PRO A 329 -7.16 -10.92 -25.73
C PRO A 329 -5.96 -11.84 -26.00
N ASN A 330 -4.81 -11.26 -26.33
CA ASN A 330 -3.59 -12.03 -26.54
C ASN A 330 -3.13 -12.64 -25.19
N LYS A 331 -3.54 -13.88 -24.93
CA LYS A 331 -3.24 -14.62 -23.70
C LYS A 331 -1.73 -14.78 -23.47
N ALA A 332 -0.94 -14.83 -24.56
CA ALA A 332 0.51 -14.94 -24.48
C ALA A 332 1.16 -13.76 -23.74
N ILE A 333 0.51 -12.59 -23.67
CA ILE A 333 1.02 -11.47 -22.87
C ILE A 333 1.14 -11.90 -21.41
N LYS A 334 0.07 -12.45 -20.83
CA LYS A 334 0.04 -12.85 -19.42
C LYS A 334 0.79 -14.17 -19.18
N ASP A 335 0.62 -15.14 -20.08
CA ASP A 335 1.11 -16.50 -19.90
C ASP A 335 2.60 -16.65 -20.24
N ASP A 336 3.17 -15.73 -21.03
CA ASP A 336 4.55 -15.80 -21.51
C ASP A 336 5.27 -14.44 -21.43
N TYR A 337 4.83 -13.42 -22.18
CA TYR A 337 5.65 -12.24 -22.47
C TYR A 337 6.07 -11.47 -21.21
N ILE A 338 5.14 -11.22 -20.28
CA ILE A 338 5.44 -10.53 -19.01
C ILE A 338 6.24 -11.38 -18.01
N ASN A 339 6.52 -12.64 -18.33
CA ASN A 339 7.35 -13.55 -17.52
C ASN A 339 8.78 -13.64 -18.06
N ARG A 340 9.02 -13.16 -19.29
CA ARG A 340 10.33 -13.28 -19.95
C ARG A 340 11.36 -12.38 -19.31
N LYS A 341 12.58 -12.92 -19.16
CA LYS A 341 13.69 -12.25 -18.50
C LYS A 341 14.02 -10.91 -19.15
N GLU A 342 14.08 -10.86 -20.48
CA GLU A 342 14.37 -9.66 -21.26
C GLU A 342 13.32 -8.56 -21.07
N VAL A 343 12.04 -8.92 -20.90
CA VAL A 343 10.95 -7.97 -20.64
C VAL A 343 11.06 -7.41 -19.22
N LEU A 344 11.28 -8.29 -18.24
CA LEU A 344 11.39 -7.89 -16.84
C LEU A 344 12.62 -7.01 -16.60
N GLU A 345 13.80 -7.38 -17.14
CA GLU A 345 15.02 -6.58 -17.02
C GLU A 345 14.87 -5.21 -17.68
N TYR A 346 14.24 -5.14 -18.86
CA TYR A 346 13.96 -3.87 -19.53
C TYR A 346 13.03 -2.97 -18.71
N LEU A 347 11.96 -3.52 -18.13
CA LEU A 347 11.03 -2.74 -17.30
C LEU A 347 11.66 -2.30 -15.97
N VAL A 348 12.54 -3.11 -15.37
CA VAL A 348 13.36 -2.69 -14.21
C VAL A 348 14.26 -1.53 -14.61
N LYS A 349 14.95 -1.61 -15.74
CA LYS A 349 15.80 -0.53 -16.24
C LYS A 349 14.99 0.75 -16.43
N LEU A 350 13.91 0.67 -17.21
CA LEU A 350 13.02 1.79 -17.50
C LEU A 350 12.54 2.48 -16.22
N ALA A 351 12.08 1.70 -15.24
CA ALA A 351 11.58 2.23 -13.98
C ALA A 351 12.69 2.86 -13.11
N ILE A 352 13.89 2.29 -13.06
CA ILE A 352 15.00 2.84 -12.28
C ILE A 352 15.49 4.16 -12.88
N GLU A 353 15.65 4.21 -14.20
CA GLU A 353 16.14 5.39 -14.94
C GLU A 353 15.09 6.50 -15.03
N THR A 354 13.80 6.18 -14.93
CA THR A 354 12.74 7.20 -14.84
C THR A 354 12.85 7.98 -13.52
N PRO A 355 12.91 9.32 -13.51
CA PRO A 355 12.98 10.10 -12.27
C PRO A 355 11.82 9.81 -11.31
N ASN A 356 12.07 9.91 -10.00
CA ASN A 356 11.01 9.83 -9.01
C ASN A 356 10.08 11.04 -9.11
N ALA A 357 8.77 10.80 -9.23
CA ALA A 357 7.77 11.85 -9.21
C ALA A 357 6.52 11.41 -8.42
N ASP A 358 5.93 12.33 -7.65
CA ASP A 358 4.59 12.12 -7.07
C ASP A 358 3.54 12.41 -8.14
N ILE A 359 3.33 11.43 -9.02
CA ILE A 359 2.40 11.51 -10.13
C ILE A 359 0.98 11.33 -9.60
N ASN A 360 0.10 12.28 -9.88
CA ASN A 360 -1.33 12.19 -9.59
C ASN A 360 -2.13 12.61 -10.83
N PRO A 361 -2.51 11.65 -11.69
CA PRO A 361 -3.19 11.95 -12.94
C PRO A 361 -4.54 12.65 -12.73
N THR A 362 -4.98 13.49 -13.66
CA THR A 362 -6.28 14.17 -13.58
C THR A 362 -7.43 13.17 -13.41
N LYS A 363 -7.43 12.07 -14.19
CA LYS A 363 -8.44 10.99 -14.05
C LYS A 363 -8.45 10.34 -12.66
N SER A 364 -7.30 10.25 -12.00
CA SER A 364 -7.23 9.71 -10.62
C SER A 364 -7.96 10.63 -9.64
N ILE A 365 -7.76 11.95 -9.79
CA ILE A 365 -8.40 12.98 -8.97
C ILE A 365 -9.92 12.97 -9.20
N GLU A 366 -10.34 12.98 -10.46
CA GLU A 366 -11.76 12.97 -10.84
C GLU A 366 -12.49 11.76 -10.28
N ILE A 367 -11.92 10.55 -10.40
CA ILE A 367 -12.52 9.31 -9.88
C ILE A 367 -12.67 9.38 -8.34
N LEU A 368 -11.67 9.89 -7.62
CA LEU A 368 -11.77 10.07 -6.17
C LEU A 368 -12.85 11.10 -5.81
N GLU A 369 -12.93 12.22 -6.52
CA GLU A 369 -13.94 13.25 -6.29
C GLU A 369 -15.36 12.75 -6.53
N GLU A 370 -15.60 12.01 -7.61
CA GLU A 370 -16.87 11.36 -7.90
C GLU A 370 -17.22 10.35 -6.80
N HIS A 371 -16.26 9.52 -6.40
CA HIS A 371 -16.47 8.56 -5.32
C HIS A 371 -16.84 9.23 -3.99
N HIS A 372 -16.22 10.36 -3.64
CA HIS A 372 -16.58 11.12 -2.44
C HIS A 372 -18.00 11.69 -2.50
N LYS A 373 -18.46 12.13 -3.68
CA LYS A 373 -19.83 12.61 -3.90
C LYS A 373 -20.84 11.46 -3.73
N ASP A 374 -20.57 10.32 -4.35
CA ASP A 374 -21.42 9.12 -4.21
C ASP A 374 -21.53 8.65 -2.76
N MET A 375 -20.46 8.87 -1.98
CA MET A 375 -20.37 8.37 -0.62
C MET A 375 -20.95 9.27 0.45
N ASN A 376 -20.90 10.59 0.23
CA ASN A 376 -21.33 11.57 1.20
C ASN A 376 -22.39 12.48 0.59
N PRO A 377 -23.67 12.25 0.93
CA PRO A 377 -24.78 13.08 0.46
C PRO A 377 -24.57 14.58 0.69
N VAL A 378 -23.88 14.98 1.77
CA VAL A 378 -23.56 16.39 2.05
C VAL A 378 -22.56 16.95 1.03
N ILE A 379 -21.56 16.19 0.63
CA ILE A 379 -20.58 16.61 -0.40
C ILE A 379 -21.28 16.73 -1.76
N ASP A 380 -22.11 15.76 -2.14
CA ASP A 380 -22.89 15.83 -3.39
C ASP A 380 -23.80 17.06 -3.39
N PHE A 381 -24.54 17.28 -2.30
CA PHE A 381 -25.36 18.46 -2.12
C PHE A 381 -24.57 19.77 -2.24
N VAL A 382 -23.41 19.86 -1.60
CA VAL A 382 -22.58 21.07 -1.68
C VAL A 382 -22.17 21.33 -3.14
N SER A 383 -21.76 20.30 -3.87
CA SER A 383 -21.34 20.44 -5.27
C SER A 383 -22.47 20.85 -6.21
N LYS A 384 -23.72 20.44 -5.93
CA LYS A 384 -24.90 20.74 -6.75
C LYS A 384 -25.58 22.06 -6.39
N PHE A 385 -25.47 22.49 -5.13
CA PHE A 385 -26.16 23.68 -4.65
C PHE A 385 -25.26 24.92 -4.61
N PHE A 386 -24.02 24.82 -4.16
CA PHE A 386 -23.10 25.97 -4.07
C PHE A 386 -22.37 26.20 -5.39
N THR A 387 -23.10 26.62 -6.42
CA THR A 387 -22.57 26.93 -7.75
C THR A 387 -22.51 28.44 -7.98
N ASP A 388 -21.84 28.87 -9.06
CA ASP A 388 -21.80 30.28 -9.43
C ASP A 388 -23.15 30.79 -9.99
N GLU A 389 -24.15 29.93 -10.19
CA GLU A 389 -25.50 30.27 -10.64
C GLU A 389 -26.34 30.97 -9.57
N LEU A 390 -25.97 30.83 -8.29
CA LEU A 390 -26.66 31.48 -7.18
C LEU A 390 -26.62 33.01 -7.30
N THR A 391 -27.78 33.64 -7.12
CA THR A 391 -28.02 35.07 -7.31
C THR A 391 -27.91 35.87 -6.01
N SER A 392 -28.25 35.27 -4.86
CA SER A 392 -28.20 35.97 -3.57
C SER A 392 -26.78 36.29 -3.13
N GLU A 393 -26.59 37.44 -2.50
CA GLU A 393 -25.32 37.87 -1.89
C GLU A 393 -25.03 37.13 -0.58
N PHE A 394 -26.08 36.67 0.11
CA PHE A 394 -25.98 35.89 1.33
C PHE A 394 -27.09 34.86 1.39
N ILE A 395 -26.73 33.64 1.78
CA ILE A 395 -27.60 32.47 1.79
C ILE A 395 -27.76 32.00 3.25
N PRO A 396 -28.93 32.16 3.87
CA PRO A 396 -29.15 31.78 5.26
C PRO A 396 -29.07 30.27 5.49
N ASN A 397 -28.53 29.86 6.64
CA ASN A 397 -28.45 28.46 7.05
C ASN A 397 -29.79 27.72 6.92
N SER A 398 -30.87 28.35 7.39
CA SER A 398 -32.20 27.78 7.34
C SER A 398 -32.71 27.55 5.91
N PHE A 399 -32.28 28.37 4.94
CA PHE A 399 -32.57 28.14 3.51
C PHE A 399 -31.78 26.96 2.97
N VAL A 400 -30.47 26.88 3.26
CA VAL A 400 -29.64 25.74 2.87
C VAL A 400 -30.20 24.44 3.46
N TYR A 401 -30.63 24.45 4.73
CA TYR A 401 -31.27 23.28 5.36
C TYR A 401 -32.62 22.93 4.73
N HIS A 402 -33.40 23.93 4.32
CA HIS A 402 -34.62 23.70 3.54
C HIS A 402 -34.33 23.01 2.20
N VAL A 403 -33.35 23.52 1.46
CA VAL A 403 -32.93 22.97 0.15
C VAL A 403 -32.31 21.58 0.32
N TRP A 404 -31.57 21.33 1.41
CA TRP A 404 -31.04 20.01 1.79
C TRP A 404 -32.15 18.97 2.00
N LYS A 405 -33.24 19.33 2.69
CA LYS A 405 -34.37 18.40 2.84
C LYS A 405 -35.01 18.05 1.50
N GLY A 406 -35.16 19.04 0.61
CA GLY A 406 -35.64 18.81 -0.75
C GLY A 406 -34.70 17.89 -1.54
N PHE A 407 -33.39 18.11 -1.42
CA PHE A 407 -32.37 17.24 -2.00
C PHE A 407 -32.50 15.79 -1.52
N LEU A 408 -32.62 15.56 -0.20
CA LEU A 408 -32.81 14.21 0.33
C LEU A 408 -34.07 13.53 -0.21
N GLU A 409 -35.18 14.27 -0.29
CA GLU A 409 -36.45 13.77 -0.81
C GLU A 409 -36.36 13.43 -2.31
N TYR A 410 -35.82 14.35 -3.12
CA TYR A 410 -35.70 14.20 -4.57
C TYR A 410 -34.82 13.00 -4.97
N TYR A 411 -33.71 12.79 -4.27
CA TYR A 411 -32.79 11.67 -4.54
C TYR A 411 -33.10 10.41 -3.73
N GLY A 412 -34.17 10.39 -2.92
CA GLY A 412 -34.56 9.22 -2.11
C GLY A 412 -33.55 8.83 -1.03
N ILE A 413 -32.75 9.78 -0.54
CA ILE A 413 -31.67 9.55 0.41
C ILE A 413 -32.24 9.51 1.84
N LYS A 414 -32.10 8.35 2.49
CA LYS A 414 -32.54 8.15 3.88
C LYS A 414 -31.42 8.53 4.85
N GLU A 415 -31.30 9.81 5.14
CA GLU A 415 -30.39 10.36 6.14
C GLU A 415 -31.13 11.31 7.09
N ASN A 416 -30.86 11.20 8.39
CA ASN A 416 -31.42 12.11 9.39
C ASN A 416 -30.29 12.86 10.10
N ARG A 417 -29.98 14.05 9.58
CA ARG A 417 -28.92 14.92 10.09
C ARG A 417 -29.54 16.20 10.64
N SER A 418 -29.06 16.65 11.80
CA SER A 418 -29.46 17.95 12.34
C SER A 418 -28.94 19.10 11.47
N GLU A 419 -29.66 20.22 11.43
CA GLU A 419 -29.22 21.45 10.75
C GLU A 419 -27.80 21.87 11.18
N MET A 420 -27.52 21.80 12.48
CA MET A 420 -26.19 22.10 13.02
C MET A 420 -25.11 21.13 12.52
N GLY A 421 -25.42 19.83 12.44
CA GLY A 421 -24.52 18.81 11.90
C GLY A 421 -24.20 19.04 10.42
N LEU A 422 -25.23 19.35 9.62
CA LEU A 422 -25.08 19.69 8.21
C LEU A 422 -24.14 20.89 8.03
N HIS A 423 -24.41 21.99 8.72
CA HIS A 423 -23.59 23.20 8.58
C HIS A 423 -22.17 23.04 9.10
N ARG A 424 -21.92 22.15 10.06
CA ARG A 424 -20.55 21.84 10.49
C ARG A 424 -19.75 21.25 9.33
N GLU A 425 -20.35 20.34 8.57
CA GLU A 425 -19.69 19.64 7.46
C GLU A 425 -19.62 20.47 6.17
N ILE A 426 -20.66 21.24 5.83
CA ILE A 426 -20.63 22.17 4.70
C ILE A 426 -19.45 23.14 4.84
N LYS A 427 -19.18 23.64 6.06
CA LYS A 427 -18.05 24.56 6.30
C LYS A 427 -16.69 23.96 5.96
N SER A 428 -16.52 22.66 6.15
CA SER A 428 -15.28 21.95 5.84
C SER A 428 -15.11 21.66 4.34
N ASN A 429 -16.19 21.77 3.55
CA ASN A 429 -16.23 21.42 2.12
C ASN A 429 -16.71 22.60 1.25
N LEU A 430 -16.68 23.82 1.77
CA LEU A 430 -17.24 24.99 1.10
C LEU A 430 -16.41 25.32 -0.16
N PRO A 431 -17.03 25.47 -1.35
CA PRO A 431 -16.29 25.75 -2.58
C PRO A 431 -15.77 27.18 -2.62
N GLU A 432 -14.81 27.42 -3.53
CA GLU A 432 -14.25 28.76 -3.75
C GLU A 432 -15.34 29.76 -4.16
N GLY A 433 -15.24 31.00 -3.65
CA GLY A 433 -16.22 32.05 -3.88
C GLY A 433 -17.34 32.13 -2.83
N PHE A 434 -17.38 31.22 -1.86
CA PHE A 434 -18.28 31.29 -0.71
C PHE A 434 -17.51 31.45 0.60
N ALA A 435 -18.09 32.19 1.56
CA ALA A 435 -17.49 32.40 2.88
C ALA A 435 -18.53 32.32 4.00
N VAL A 436 -18.15 31.75 5.14
CA VAL A 436 -19.03 31.65 6.31
C VAL A 436 -19.27 33.03 6.90
N GLY A 437 -20.51 33.33 7.27
CA GLY A 437 -20.84 34.64 7.82
C GLY A 437 -22.13 34.69 8.62
N GLN A 438 -22.50 35.92 8.99
CA GLN A 438 -23.76 36.24 9.61
C GLN A 438 -24.30 37.56 9.07
N LYS A 439 -25.62 37.67 8.95
CA LYS A 439 -26.33 38.87 8.50
C LYS A 439 -27.54 39.11 9.39
N VAL A 440 -27.83 40.38 9.65
CA VAL A 440 -28.98 40.77 10.48
C VAL A 440 -30.17 41.05 9.57
N ILE A 441 -31.31 40.41 9.85
CA ILE A 441 -32.60 40.86 9.34
C ILE A 441 -33.07 42.01 10.23
N PRO A 442 -33.23 43.23 9.69
CA PRO A 442 -33.74 44.37 10.46
C PRO A 442 -35.15 44.14 11.02
N ALA A 443 -35.51 44.90 12.04
CA ALA A 443 -36.91 44.96 12.50
C ALA A 443 -37.83 45.42 11.36
N GLY A 444 -39.02 44.83 11.28
CA GLY A 444 -40.00 45.12 10.22
C GLY A 444 -39.72 44.42 8.89
N GLN A 445 -38.68 43.59 8.78
CA GLN A 445 -38.39 42.82 7.57
C GLN A 445 -38.56 41.31 7.81
N GLN A 446 -39.07 40.64 6.77
CA GLN A 446 -39.17 39.19 6.73
C GLN A 446 -37.80 38.57 6.41
N ILE A 447 -37.14 39.01 5.33
CA ILE A 447 -35.83 38.55 4.86
C ILE A 447 -34.88 39.74 4.69
N HIS A 448 -33.56 39.50 4.62
CA HIS A 448 -32.60 40.57 4.37
C HIS A 448 -32.52 40.95 2.89
N LYS A 449 -32.08 42.18 2.59
CA LYS A 449 -31.80 42.61 1.22
C LYS A 449 -30.69 41.78 0.57
N GLY A 450 -30.81 41.54 -0.73
CA GLY A 450 -29.88 40.71 -1.51
C GLY A 450 -30.06 39.20 -1.30
N PHE A 451 -31.21 38.76 -0.77
CA PHE A 451 -31.62 37.35 -0.74
C PHE A 451 -32.86 37.13 -1.57
N TYR A 452 -32.73 36.24 -2.56
CA TYR A 452 -33.72 35.95 -3.58
C TYR A 452 -34.05 34.45 -3.54
N PRO A 453 -34.74 33.97 -2.48
CA PRO A 453 -34.97 32.54 -2.27
C PRO A 453 -35.74 31.87 -3.41
N LYS A 454 -36.52 32.62 -4.21
CA LYS A 454 -37.23 32.06 -5.36
C LYS A 454 -36.31 31.81 -6.56
N GLU A 455 -35.28 32.64 -6.72
CA GLU A 455 -34.31 32.54 -7.82
C GLU A 455 -33.25 31.48 -7.51
N ASP A 456 -32.94 31.29 -6.23
CA ASP A 456 -31.92 30.33 -5.76
C ASP A 456 -32.49 28.94 -5.40
N LEU A 457 -33.76 28.65 -5.69
CA LEU A 457 -34.32 27.31 -5.49
C LEU A 457 -33.89 26.39 -6.63
N PRO A 458 -33.13 25.32 -6.36
CA PRO A 458 -32.75 24.37 -7.40
C PRO A 458 -33.92 23.47 -7.80
N PRO A 459 -33.84 22.78 -8.97
CA PRO A 459 -34.89 21.88 -9.44
C PRO A 459 -35.28 20.77 -8.45
N PHE A 460 -34.34 20.35 -7.60
CA PHE A 460 -34.56 19.32 -6.58
C PHE A 460 -35.16 19.84 -5.26
N ALA A 461 -35.44 21.14 -5.13
CA ALA A 461 -36.12 21.73 -3.97
C ALA A 461 -37.35 22.53 -4.43
N SER A 462 -38.42 21.82 -4.76
CA SER A 462 -39.65 22.40 -5.36
C SER A 462 -40.55 23.14 -4.36
N VAL A 463 -40.36 22.94 -3.05
CA VAL A 463 -41.17 23.57 -2.01
C VAL A 463 -40.69 25.00 -1.75
N ALA A 464 -41.61 25.95 -1.72
CA ALA A 464 -41.30 27.35 -1.40
C ALA A 464 -40.70 27.49 0.00
N TYR A 465 -39.62 28.27 0.11
CA TYR A 465 -38.97 28.53 1.38
C TYR A 465 -39.73 29.55 2.25
N ALA A 466 -39.81 29.28 3.55
CA ALA A 466 -40.30 30.21 4.55
C ALA A 466 -39.39 30.20 5.80
N ASN A 467 -38.97 31.39 6.25
CA ASN A 467 -38.09 31.54 7.41
C ASN A 467 -38.84 31.67 8.76
N GLY A 468 -40.15 31.40 8.77
CA GLY A 468 -41.01 31.48 9.95
C GLY A 468 -41.38 32.90 10.39
N ARG A 469 -40.96 33.96 9.70
CA ARG A 469 -41.26 35.39 10.01
C ARG A 469 -42.39 35.97 9.14
N THR A 470 -43.41 35.17 8.83
CA THR A 470 -44.48 35.56 7.90
C THR A 470 -45.46 36.61 8.43
N THR A 471 -45.51 36.84 9.75
CA THR A 471 -46.44 37.80 10.37
C THR A 471 -45.72 39.04 10.93
N PRO A 472 -46.38 40.21 10.98
CA PRO A 472 -45.79 41.44 11.52
C PRO A 472 -45.29 41.30 12.97
N GLU A 473 -45.97 40.50 13.80
CA GLU A 473 -45.56 40.28 15.20
C GLU A 473 -44.18 39.61 15.28
N LYS A 474 -43.92 38.65 14.39
CA LYS A 474 -42.64 37.94 14.32
C LYS A 474 -41.52 38.77 13.68
N GLN A 475 -41.86 39.91 13.09
CA GLN A 475 -40.91 40.84 12.47
C GLN A 475 -40.51 42.01 13.39
N LYS A 476 -41.16 42.19 14.56
CA LYS A 476 -40.92 43.30 15.49
C LYS A 476 -39.48 43.43 15.98
N LYS A 477 -38.77 42.30 16.15
CA LYS A 477 -37.36 42.29 16.61
C LYS A 477 -36.43 41.92 15.46
N PRO A 478 -35.22 42.54 15.41
CA PRO A 478 -34.18 42.10 14.47
C PRO A 478 -33.76 40.66 14.78
N LYS A 479 -33.28 39.93 13.78
CA LYS A 479 -32.82 38.55 13.91
C LYS A 479 -31.45 38.40 13.25
N ASN A 480 -30.48 37.86 14.00
CA ASN A 480 -29.20 37.46 13.41
C ASN A 480 -29.35 36.09 12.78
N GLU A 481 -28.94 35.96 11.53
CA GLU A 481 -28.90 34.70 10.82
C GLU A 481 -27.47 34.37 10.41
N ARG A 482 -27.08 33.12 10.65
CA ARG A 482 -25.83 32.56 10.13
C ARG A 482 -26.08 32.02 8.73
N GLY A 483 -25.04 31.99 7.91
CA GLY A 483 -25.17 31.61 6.51
C GLY A 483 -23.84 31.72 5.77
N TYR A 484 -23.95 31.84 4.45
CA TYR A 484 -22.82 31.87 3.54
C TYR A 484 -22.91 33.11 2.65
N TYR A 485 -21.86 33.92 2.64
CA TYR A 485 -21.67 34.98 1.65
C TYR A 485 -21.32 34.34 0.30
N ASN A 486 -21.91 34.87 -0.76
CA ASN A 486 -21.68 34.48 -2.14
C ASN A 486 -21.00 35.63 -2.88
N HIS A 487 -19.76 35.43 -3.30
CA HIS A 487 -18.94 36.47 -3.96
C HIS A 487 -19.07 36.45 -5.50
N TRP A 488 -19.74 35.45 -6.08
CA TRP A 488 -19.91 35.32 -7.53
C TRP A 488 -20.73 36.45 -8.19
N PRO A 489 -21.82 36.96 -7.59
CA PRO A 489 -22.57 38.10 -8.15
C PRO A 489 -21.70 39.36 -8.33
N GLU A 490 -20.77 39.63 -7.42
CA GLU A 490 -19.82 40.74 -7.55
C GLU A 490 -18.79 40.48 -8.65
N TYR A 491 -18.29 39.24 -8.74
CA TYR A 491 -17.34 38.82 -9.77
C TYR A 491 -17.94 38.94 -11.19
N LYS A 492 -19.20 38.51 -11.37
CA LYS A 492 -19.96 38.65 -12.62
C LYS A 492 -20.21 40.13 -12.98
N LYS A 493 -20.49 41.00 -11.99
CA LYS A 493 -20.61 42.46 -12.20
C LYS A 493 -19.29 43.11 -12.62
N ARG A 494 -18.14 42.63 -12.11
CA ARG A 494 -16.80 43.13 -12.49
C ARG A 494 -16.36 42.70 -13.89
N ARG A 495 -16.69 41.47 -14.33
CA ARG A 495 -16.41 40.99 -15.70
C ARG A 495 -17.26 41.66 -16.77
N LYS A 496 -18.49 42.07 -16.48
CA LYS A 496 -19.34 42.82 -17.44
C LYS A 496 -18.95 44.29 -17.63
N ARG A 497 -18.06 44.82 -16.77
CA ARG A 497 -17.56 46.21 -16.82
C ARG A 497 -16.16 46.34 -17.46
N LYS A 498 -15.53 45.21 -17.78
CA LYS A 498 -14.37 45.12 -18.67
C LYS A 498 -14.87 44.62 -20.02
#